data_AF-A0A655IWD3-F1
#
_entry.id   AF-A0A655IWD3-F1
#
_cell.length_a   1.000
_cell.length_b   1.000
_cell.length_c   1.000
_cell.angle_alpha   90.00
_cell.angle_beta   90.00
_cell.angle_gamma   90.00
#
_symmetry.space_group_name_H-M   'P 1'
#
loop_
_entity.id
_entity.type
_entity.pdbx_description
1 polymer ?
#
loop_
_entity_poly.entity_id
_entity_poly.type
_entity_poly.pdbx_seq_one_letter_code
_entity_poly.pdbx_strand_id
1 'polypeptide(L)'
;MADAAGRYLDWLTKHSRQILETAYVIDFLAYVYEETRHKVVPPATIANNREEVHRLIASNVAGVNTPAIAGLDAQYQQYRAQNIAVMNDYQSTARFILAYLPRWQEPPQIYGGGGG
;
A
#
# COMPACT_ATOMS: atom_id res chain seq x y z
N MET A 1 7.85 22.37 40.84
CA MET A 1 7.96 23.10 39.54
C MET A 1 9.11 22.59 38.69
N ALA A 2 10.38 22.62 39.14
CA ALA A 2 11.53 22.13 38.36
C ALA A 2 11.42 20.65 37.93
N ASP A 3 10.98 19.75 38.82
CA ASP A 3 10.76 18.33 38.51
C ASP A 3 9.65 18.10 37.45
N ALA A 4 8.54 18.82 37.57
CA ALA A 4 7.44 18.73 36.60
C ALA A 4 7.85 19.24 35.21
N ALA A 5 8.63 20.32 35.15
CA ALA A 5 9.20 20.83 33.90
C ALA A 5 10.20 19.85 33.27
N GLY A 6 11.03 19.17 34.07
CA GLY A 6 11.96 18.15 33.60
C GLY A 6 11.25 16.96 32.93
N ARG A 7 10.22 16.40 33.58
CA ARG A 7 9.42 15.30 33.01
C ARG A 7 8.74 15.68 31.69
N TYR A 8 8.24 16.91 31.59
CA TYR A 8 7.64 17.42 30.36
C TYR A 8 8.68 17.56 29.23
N LEU A 9 9.87 18.09 29.53
CA LEU A 9 10.94 18.22 28.54
C LEU A 9 11.43 16.85 28.01
N ASP A 10 11.54 15.85 28.90
CA ASP A 10 11.85 14.47 28.52
C ASP A 10 10.79 13.87 27.60
N TRP A 11 9.51 14.08 27.93
CA TRP A 11 8.39 13.67 27.07
C TRP A 11 8.46 14.37 25.72
N LEU A 12 8.65 15.69 25.69
CA LEU A 12 8.69 16.48 24.46
C LEU A 12 9.83 16.04 23.54
N THR A 13 11.00 15.73 24.11
CA THR A 13 12.16 15.22 23.37
C THR A 13 11.91 13.84 22.77
N LYS A 14 11.20 12.95 23.48
CA LYS A 14 10.78 11.65 22.94
C LYS A 14 9.74 11.83 21.84
N HIS A 15 8.74 12.68 22.08
CA HIS A 15 7.67 12.98 21.14
C HIS A 15 8.21 13.54 19.81
N SER A 16 9.17 14.46 19.87
CA SER A 16 9.79 15.02 18.66
C SER A 16 10.51 13.97 17.82
N ARG A 17 11.13 12.97 18.44
CA ARG A 17 11.75 11.82 17.73
C ARG A 17 10.68 10.93 17.08
N GLN A 18 9.60 10.65 17.79
CA GLN A 18 8.47 9.86 17.28
C GLN A 18 7.79 10.53 16.06
N ILE A 19 7.77 11.88 15.99
CA ILE A 19 7.31 12.61 14.80
C ILE A 19 8.20 12.31 13.60
N LEU A 20 9.52 12.36 13.76
CA LEU A 20 10.46 12.06 12.67
C LEU A 20 10.35 10.59 12.21
N GLU A 21 10.24 9.64 13.16
CA GLU A 21 10.02 8.23 12.85
C GLU A 21 8.72 8.03 12.04
N THR A 22 7.65 8.72 12.42
CA THR A 22 6.37 8.68 11.71
C THR A 22 6.51 9.22 10.28
N ALA A 23 7.24 10.32 10.09
CA ALA A 23 7.50 10.89 8.76
C ALA A 23 8.21 9.87 7.86
N TYR A 24 9.26 9.21 8.36
CA TYR A 24 9.96 8.17 7.59
C TYR A 24 9.06 6.99 7.20
N VAL A 25 8.17 6.55 8.10
CA VAL A 25 7.19 5.49 7.80
C VAL A 25 6.25 5.92 6.67
N ILE A 26 5.75 7.15 6.70
CA ILE A 26 4.84 7.68 5.67
C ILE A 26 5.54 7.78 4.32
N ASP A 27 6.76 8.33 4.29
CA ASP A 27 7.54 8.47 3.05
C ASP A 27 7.82 7.09 2.42
N PHE A 28 8.15 6.10 3.24
CA PHE A 28 8.40 4.75 2.76
C PHE A 28 7.13 4.05 2.27
N LEU A 29 5.98 4.26 2.92
CA LEU A 29 4.68 3.78 2.42
C LEU A 29 4.33 4.42 1.07
N ALA A 30 4.59 5.71 0.87
CA ALA A 30 4.36 6.39 -0.40
C ALA A 30 5.24 5.81 -1.51
N TYR A 31 6.52 5.55 -1.22
CA TYR A 31 7.42 4.86 -2.14
C TYR A 31 6.91 3.47 -2.53
N VAL A 32 6.51 2.65 -1.54
CA VAL A 32 5.99 1.30 -1.77
C VAL A 32 4.68 1.32 -2.58
N TYR A 33 3.83 2.33 -2.38
CA TYR A 33 2.64 2.53 -3.19
C TYR A 33 2.98 2.78 -4.66
N GLU A 34 3.89 3.71 -4.97
CA GLU A 34 4.25 4.02 -6.36
C GLU A 34 4.94 2.81 -7.03
N GLU A 35 5.82 2.10 -6.33
CA GLU A 35 6.43 0.85 -6.80
C GLU A 35 5.37 -0.21 -7.15
N THR A 36 4.37 -0.37 -6.28
CA THR A 36 3.25 -1.31 -6.49
C THR A 36 2.43 -0.90 -7.71
N ARG A 37 2.14 0.40 -7.84
CA ARG A 37 1.39 0.97 -8.97
C ARG A 37 2.10 0.74 -10.30
N HIS A 38 3.43 0.77 -10.34
CA HIS A 38 4.20 0.45 -11.54
C HIS A 38 4.21 -1.05 -11.89
N LYS A 39 4.00 -1.93 -10.90
CA LYS A 39 4.03 -3.40 -11.09
C LYS A 39 2.68 -4.00 -11.49
N VAL A 40 1.56 -3.34 -11.18
CA VAL A 40 0.24 -3.80 -11.63
C VAL A 40 0.09 -3.63 -13.14
N VAL A 41 -0.63 -4.56 -13.77
CA VAL A 41 -0.88 -4.53 -15.21
C VAL A 41 -1.71 -3.29 -15.56
N PRO A 42 -1.27 -2.45 -16.51
CA PRO A 42 -2.01 -1.24 -16.90
C PRO A 42 -3.43 -1.57 -17.41
N PRO A 43 -4.45 -0.77 -17.06
CA PRO A 43 -5.82 -0.99 -17.53
C PRO A 43 -5.95 -1.05 -19.07
N ALA A 44 -5.18 -0.24 -19.79
CA ALA A 44 -5.17 -0.25 -21.25
C ALA A 44 -4.67 -1.58 -21.84
N THR A 45 -3.68 -2.22 -21.22
CA THR A 45 -3.19 -3.54 -21.63
C THR A 45 -4.29 -4.61 -21.48
N ILE A 46 -5.04 -4.56 -20.38
CA ILE A 46 -6.17 -5.44 -20.14
C ILE A 46 -7.29 -5.20 -21.16
N ALA A 47 -7.62 -3.93 -21.41
CA ALA A 47 -8.65 -3.54 -22.37
C ALA A 47 -8.32 -4.03 -23.79
N ASN A 48 -7.08 -3.81 -24.26
CA ASN A 48 -6.62 -4.26 -25.57
C ASN A 48 -6.76 -5.79 -25.75
N ASN A 49 -6.43 -6.58 -24.72
CA ASN A 49 -6.63 -8.03 -24.75
C ASN A 49 -8.12 -8.39 -24.90
N ARG A 50 -9.01 -7.73 -24.14
CA ARG A 50 -10.46 -7.99 -24.24
C ARG A 50 -11.05 -7.56 -25.58
N GLU A 51 -10.62 -6.43 -26.12
CA GLU A 51 -11.02 -5.96 -27.45
C GLU A 51 -10.59 -6.96 -28.54
N GLU A 52 -9.37 -7.49 -28.47
CA GLU A 52 -8.91 -8.48 -29.44
C GLU A 52 -9.71 -9.79 -29.35
N VAL A 53 -10.04 -10.26 -28.14
CA VAL A 53 -10.93 -11.42 -27.96
C VAL A 53 -12.27 -11.16 -28.66
N HIS A 54 -12.88 -9.99 -28.49
CA HIS A 54 -14.12 -9.63 -29.16
C HIS A 54 -13.99 -9.60 -30.69
N ARG A 55 -12.89 -9.07 -31.24
CA ARG A 55 -12.61 -9.08 -32.68
C ARG A 55 -12.47 -10.50 -33.24
N LEU A 56 -11.75 -11.36 -32.53
CA LEU A 56 -11.53 -12.75 -32.95
C LEU A 56 -12.82 -13.57 -32.89
N ILE A 57 -13.65 -13.37 -31.87
CA ILE A 57 -14.98 -14.01 -31.77
C ILE A 57 -15.86 -13.59 -32.95
N ALA A 58 -15.92 -12.29 -33.28
CA ALA A 58 -16.74 -11.78 -34.37
C ALA A 58 -16.37 -12.38 -35.74
N SER A 59 -15.11 -12.78 -35.92
CA SER A 59 -14.60 -13.40 -37.15
C SER A 59 -14.50 -14.93 -37.10
N ASN A 60 -14.89 -15.58 -35.99
CA ASN A 60 -14.67 -17.02 -35.76
C ASN A 60 -15.72 -17.94 -36.42
N VAL A 61 -16.16 -17.64 -37.65
CA VAL A 61 -17.26 -18.37 -38.31
C VAL A 61 -16.92 -19.86 -38.52
N ALA A 62 -15.67 -20.16 -38.85
CA ALA A 62 -15.19 -21.53 -39.10
C ALA A 62 -14.49 -22.16 -37.88
N GLY A 63 -14.50 -21.52 -36.71
CA GLY A 63 -13.84 -22.02 -35.50
C GLY A 63 -12.30 -21.92 -35.50
N VAL A 64 -11.69 -21.40 -36.57
CA VAL A 64 -10.23 -21.29 -36.74
C VAL A 64 -9.56 -20.41 -35.67
N ASN A 65 -10.25 -19.38 -35.16
CA ASN A 65 -9.69 -18.46 -34.17
C ASN A 65 -9.75 -19.00 -32.74
N THR A 66 -10.38 -20.16 -32.51
CA THR A 66 -10.56 -20.74 -31.17
C THR A 66 -9.25 -20.87 -30.37
N PRO A 67 -8.13 -21.36 -30.96
CA PRO A 67 -6.85 -21.42 -30.25
C PRO A 67 -6.28 -20.05 -29.88
N ALA A 68 -6.46 -19.04 -30.73
CA ALA A 68 -5.99 -17.67 -30.47
C ALA A 68 -6.79 -17.01 -29.33
N ILE A 69 -8.11 -17.20 -29.31
CA ILE A 69 -8.98 -16.76 -28.21
C ILE A 69 -8.54 -17.40 -26.89
N ALA A 70 -8.31 -18.72 -26.88
CA ALA A 70 -7.83 -19.42 -25.70
C ALA A 70 -6.48 -18.89 -25.20
N GLY A 71 -5.57 -18.53 -26.13
CA GLY A 71 -4.29 -17.88 -25.79
C GLY A 71 -4.47 -16.52 -25.11
N LEU A 72 -5.40 -15.69 -25.59
CA LEU A 72 -5.70 -14.40 -24.99
C LEU A 72 -6.39 -14.52 -23.63
N ASP A 73 -7.29 -15.50 -23.46
CA ASP A 73 -7.91 -15.76 -22.16
C ASP A 73 -6.88 -16.26 -21.13
N ALA A 74 -5.93 -17.10 -21.55
CA ALA A 74 -4.81 -17.51 -20.70
C ALA A 74 -3.95 -16.30 -20.30
N GLN A 75 -3.64 -15.40 -21.24
CA GLN A 75 -2.92 -14.16 -20.97
C GLN A 75 -3.68 -13.26 -19.98
N TYR A 76 -5.00 -13.15 -20.12
CA TYR A 76 -5.83 -12.40 -19.17
C TYR A 76 -5.78 -13.00 -17.75
N GLN A 77 -5.76 -14.32 -17.61
CA GLN A 77 -5.57 -14.97 -16.31
C GLN A 77 -4.17 -14.70 -15.74
N GLN A 78 -3.13 -14.62 -16.58
CA GLN A 78 -1.79 -14.22 -16.15
C GLN A 78 -1.78 -12.78 -15.60
N TYR A 79 -2.46 -11.84 -16.27
CA TYR A 79 -2.60 -10.47 -15.76
C TYR A 79 -3.29 -10.43 -14.40
N ARG A 80 -4.36 -11.22 -14.24
CA ARG A 80 -5.06 -11.36 -12.96
C ARG A 80 -4.14 -11.91 -11.88
N ALA A 81 -3.39 -12.98 -12.17
CA ALA A 81 -2.45 -13.59 -11.23
C ALA A 81 -1.34 -12.60 -10.80
N GLN A 82 -0.78 -11.85 -11.75
CA GLN A 82 0.21 -10.80 -11.47
C GLN A 82 -0.36 -9.73 -10.55
N ASN A 83 -1.54 -9.19 -10.86
CA ASN A 83 -2.17 -8.16 -10.02
C ASN A 83 -2.44 -8.67 -8.59
N ILE A 84 -2.90 -9.91 -8.43
CA ILE A 84 -3.09 -10.52 -7.12
C ILE A 84 -1.76 -10.64 -6.36
N ALA A 85 -0.71 -11.14 -7.02
CA ALA A 85 0.60 -11.29 -6.40
C ALA A 85 1.18 -9.94 -5.94
N VAL A 86 1.10 -8.92 -6.80
CA VAL A 86 1.57 -7.55 -6.51
C VAL A 86 0.80 -6.94 -5.34
N MET A 87 -0.53 -7.10 -5.29
CA MET A 87 -1.34 -6.54 -4.20
C MET A 87 -1.16 -7.28 -2.87
N ASN A 88 -0.90 -8.60 -2.91
CA ASN A 88 -0.57 -9.36 -1.70
C ASN A 88 0.79 -8.92 -1.13
N ASP A 89 1.78 -8.71 -1.98
CA ASP A 89 3.09 -8.20 -1.59
C ASP A 89 2.96 -6.79 -0.97
N TYR A 90 2.22 -5.89 -1.64
CA TYR A 90 1.91 -4.56 -1.12
C TYR A 90 1.26 -4.62 0.26
N GLN A 91 0.25 -5.47 0.45
CA GLN A 91 -0.43 -5.61 1.74
C GLN A 91 0.53 -6.09 2.83
N SER A 92 1.35 -7.10 2.54
CA SER A 92 2.31 -7.65 3.51
C SER A 92 3.37 -6.61 3.92
N THR A 93 3.91 -5.90 2.93
CA THR A 93 4.93 -4.87 3.10
C THR A 93 4.37 -3.67 3.84
N ALA A 94 3.19 -3.17 3.46
CA ALA A 94 2.53 -2.07 4.16
C ALA A 94 2.24 -2.39 5.62
N ARG A 95 1.76 -3.62 5.93
CA ARG A 95 1.56 -4.07 7.32
C ARG A 95 2.87 -4.09 8.10
N PHE A 96 3.93 -4.61 7.51
CA PHE A 96 5.25 -4.64 8.13
C PHE A 96 5.75 -3.24 8.45
N ILE A 97 5.64 -2.31 7.51
CA ILE A 97 6.07 -0.91 7.67
C ILE A 97 5.23 -0.19 8.74
N LEU A 98 3.91 -0.37 8.71
CA LEU A 98 3.01 0.23 9.70
C LEU A 98 3.28 -0.24 11.14
N ALA A 99 3.88 -1.43 11.31
CA ALA A 99 4.27 -1.92 12.64
C ALA A 99 5.37 -1.08 13.31
N TYR A 100 6.08 -0.24 12.54
CA TYR A 100 7.08 0.69 13.05
C TYR A 100 6.50 2.02 13.54
N LEU A 101 5.20 2.27 13.37
CA LEU A 101 4.59 3.49 13.90
C LEU A 101 4.72 3.53 15.43
N PRO A 102 5.26 4.63 15.99
CA PRO A 102 5.41 4.75 17.42
C PRO A 102 4.05 4.86 18.11
N ARG A 103 3.98 4.35 19.35
CA ARG A 103 2.84 4.61 20.22
C ARG A 103 2.99 5.97 20.88
N TRP A 104 2.05 6.86 20.58
CA TRP A 104 1.98 8.18 21.20
C TRP A 104 1.58 8.08 22.67
N GLN A 105 2.19 8.93 23.48
CA GLN A 105 1.84 9.09 24.89
C GLN A 105 1.43 10.54 25.12
N GLU A 106 0.44 10.74 25.98
CA GLU A 106 0.05 12.09 26.41
C GLU A 106 1.18 12.73 27.24
N PRO A 107 1.30 14.07 27.19
CA PRO A 107 2.28 14.78 28.01
C PRO A 107 2.00 14.57 29.50
N PRO A 108 3.04 14.46 30.34
CA PRO A 108 2.87 14.41 31.78
C PRO A 108 2.30 15.74 32.30
N GLN A 109 1.45 15.66 33.32
CA GLN A 109 0.85 16.83 33.96
C GLN A 109 1.92 17.72 34.59
N ILE A 110 1.87 19.02 34.32
CA ILE A 110 2.80 20.03 34.84
C ILE A 110 2.29 20.71 36.12
N TYR A 111 1.02 20.50 36.48
CA TYR A 111 0.42 20.95 37.73
C TYR A 111 -0.01 19.75 38.58
N GLY A 112 0.24 19.81 39.89
CA GLY A 112 -0.35 18.87 40.83
C GLY A 112 -1.81 19.27 41.02
N GLY A 113 -2.75 18.49 40.47
CA GLY A 113 -4.15 18.62 40.85
C GLY A 113 -4.27 18.29 42.34
N GLY A 114 -4.48 19.31 43.18
CA GLY A 114 -4.96 19.11 44.53
C GLY A 114 -6.39 18.57 44.47
N GLY A 115 -6.57 17.32 44.86
CA GLY A 115 -7.84 16.72 45.30
C GLY A 115 -7.45 15.63 46.29
N GLY A 116 -7.86 15.66 47.56
CA GLY A 116 -9.19 15.97 48.05
C GLY A 116 -9.79 14.65 48.47
#